data_AF-A0A1V3JBA1-F1
#
_entry.id   AF-A0A1V3JBA1-F1
#
_cell.length_a   1.000
_cell.length_b   1.000
_cell.length_c   1.000
_cell.angle_alpha   90.00
_cell.angle_beta   90.00
_cell.angle_gamma   90.00
#
_symmetry.space_group_name_H-M   'P 1'
#
loop_
_entity.id
_entity.type
_entity.pdbx_description
1 polymer ?
#
loop_
_entity_poly.entity_id
_entity_poly.type
_entity_poly.pdbx_seq_one_letter_code
_entity_poly.pdbx_strand_id
1 'polypeptide(L)' 'MSKNGLKPGQNTGKDGGIYEQFNTRGNPTGRFATIRDNEIAPPTAKKNYYWKLKVKTPDSK' A
#
# COMPACT_ATOMS: atom_id res chain seq x y z
N MET A 1 -4.42 -5.36 -8.53
CA MET A 1 -3.15 -5.51 -7.78
C MET A 1 -2.77 -6.99 -7.70
N SER A 2 -1.48 -7.32 -7.83
CA SER A 2 -1.02 -8.70 -7.63
C SER A 2 -1.40 -9.17 -6.22
N LYS A 3 -1.71 -10.46 -6.06
CA LYS A 3 -2.19 -11.13 -4.83
C LYS A 3 -1.33 -10.89 -3.56
N ASN A 4 -0.17 -10.23 -3.69
CA ASN A 4 0.86 -10.04 -2.66
C ASN A 4 1.07 -8.57 -2.21
N GLY A 5 0.16 -7.63 -2.55
CA GLY A 5 0.24 -6.22 -2.11
C GLY A 5 1.06 -5.31 -3.03
N LEU A 6 1.02 -4.01 -2.74
CA LEU A 6 1.63 -2.91 -3.49
C LEU A 6 3.08 -2.70 -3.05
N LYS A 7 4.04 -2.83 -3.96
CA LYS A 7 5.47 -2.63 -3.67
C LYS A 7 5.84 -1.14 -3.74
N PRO A 8 6.90 -0.71 -3.02
CA PRO A 8 7.51 0.60 -3.24
C PRO A 8 7.77 0.87 -4.73
N GLY A 9 7.48 2.09 -5.19
CA GLY A 9 7.65 2.47 -6.59
C GLY A 9 6.50 2.05 -7.52
N GLN A 10 5.54 1.25 -7.05
CA GLN A 10 4.35 0.93 -7.84
C GLN A 10 3.27 2.00 -7.67
N ASN A 11 2.52 2.24 -8.74
CA ASN A 11 1.39 3.16 -8.74
C ASN A 11 0.14 2.50 -8.12
N THR A 12 -0.60 3.25 -7.31
CA THR A 12 -1.84 2.81 -6.66
C THR A 12 -3.03 2.67 -7.61
N GLY A 13 -2.99 3.29 -8.80
CA GLY A 13 -4.12 3.36 -9.70
C GLY A 13 -5.32 4.06 -9.04
N LYS A 14 -6.48 3.40 -9.04
CA LYS A 14 -7.72 3.92 -8.43
C LYS A 14 -7.99 3.38 -7.02
N ASP A 15 -6.95 2.91 -6.34
CA ASP A 15 -7.06 2.25 -5.04
C ASP A 15 -6.39 3.07 -3.93
N GLY A 16 -6.44 4.40 -4.05
CA GLY A 16 -6.01 5.33 -3.01
C GLY A 16 -6.71 5.06 -1.68
N GLY A 17 -6.00 5.30 -0.58
CA GLY A 17 -6.49 5.01 0.75
C GLY A 17 -5.39 4.86 1.79
N ILE A 18 -5.75 4.21 2.90
CA ILE A 18 -4.84 3.88 3.99
C ILE A 18 -4.28 2.49 3.74
N TYR A 19 -2.96 2.41 3.67
CA TYR A 19 -2.20 1.18 3.55
C TYR A 19 -1.47 0.86 4.84
N GLU A 20 -1.37 -0.43 5.16
CA GLU A 20 -0.51 -0.95 6.21
C GLU A 20 0.66 -1.71 5.58
N GLN A 21 1.84 -1.58 6.16
CA GLN A 21 3.03 -2.28 5.69
C GLN A 21 3.05 -3.71 6.25
N PHE A 22 3.40 -4.65 5.38
CA PHE A 22 3.53 -6.07 5.68
C PHE A 22 4.96 -6.53 5.38
N ASN A 23 5.45 -7.45 6.21
CA ASN A 23 6.74 -8.09 5.97
C ASN A 23 6.63 -9.20 4.92
N THR A 24 7.77 -9.77 4.51
CA THR A 24 7.84 -10.86 3.53
C THR A 24 7.14 -12.15 3.96
N ARG A 25 6.83 -12.30 5.26
CA ARG A 25 6.08 -13.44 5.82
C ARG A 25 4.56 -13.21 5.86
N GLY A 26 4.09 -12.02 5.45
CA GLY A 26 2.68 -11.67 5.46
C GLY A 26 2.15 -11.18 6.81
N ASN A 27 3.02 -10.81 7.74
CA ASN A 27 2.59 -10.19 9.01
C ASN A 27 2.59 -8.66 8.91
N PRO A 28 1.58 -7.98 9.47
CA PRO A 28 1.56 -6.53 9.57
C PRO A 28 2.70 -6.01 10.45
N THR A 29 3.19 -4.81 10.16
CA THR A 29 4.26 -4.17 10.93
C THR A 29 3.77 -3.02 11.81
N GLY A 30 2.47 -2.68 11.75
CA GLY A 30 1.89 -1.52 12.45
C GLY A 30 2.30 -0.16 11.85
N ARG A 31 2.97 -0.14 10.69
CA ARG A 31 3.27 1.10 9.96
C ARG A 31 2.20 1.37 8.91
N PHE A 32 1.73 2.59 8.86
CA PHE A 32 0.68 3.02 7.95
C PHE A 32 1.16 4.14 7.03
N ALA A 33 0.56 4.21 5.84
CA ALA A 33 0.73 5.31 4.91
C ALA A 33 -0.62 5.61 4.25
N THR A 34 -0.97 6.89 4.13
CA THR A 34 -2.03 7.31 3.23
C THR A 34 -1.40 7.53 1.86
N ILE A 35 -1.92 6.86 0.83
CA ILE A 35 -1.43 6.95 -0.54
C ILE A 35 -2.63 7.30 -1.42
N ARG A 36 -2.57 8.38 -2.20
CA ARG A 36 -3.70 8.81 -3.05
C ARG A 36 -3.84 7.93 -4.28
N ASP A 37 -4.92 8.14 -5.04
CA ASP A 37 -5.02 7.61 -6.39
C ASP A 37 -3.89 8.13 -7.28
N ASN A 38 -3.43 7.28 -8.18
CA ASN A 38 -2.36 7.53 -9.13
C ASN A 38 -1.03 7.96 -8.50
N GLU A 39 -0.85 7.74 -7.20
CA GLU A 39 0.36 8.07 -6.46
C GLU A 39 1.31 6.87 -6.43
N ILE A 40 2.61 7.16 -6.45
CA ILE A 40 3.65 6.14 -6.33
C ILE A 40 3.80 5.74 -4.87
N ALA A 41 3.73 4.45 -4.59
CA ALA A 41 3.87 3.92 -3.24
C ALA A 41 5.25 4.27 -2.65
N PRO A 42 5.30 4.77 -1.40
CA PRO A 42 6.53 5.17 -0.77
C PRO A 42 7.44 3.97 -0.45
N PRO A 43 8.73 4.20 -0.19
CA PRO A 43 9.63 3.20 0.35
C PRO A 43 9.06 2.52 1.61
N THR A 44 9.36 1.24 1.77
CA THR A 44 9.08 0.50 3.00
C THR A 44 10.27 0.55 3.96
N ALA A 45 10.04 0.21 5.23
CA ALA A 45 11.10 0.26 6.25
C ALA A 45 12.23 -0.75 6.01
N LYS A 46 11.94 -1.83 5.26
CA LYS A 46 12.92 -2.86 4.89
C LYS A 46 12.69 -3.30 3.44
N LYS A 47 13.74 -3.85 2.83
CA LYS A 47 13.69 -4.45 1.48
C LYS A 47 12.66 -5.57 1.43
N ASN A 48 12.00 -5.71 0.28
CA ASN A 48 10.98 -6.74 -0.01
C ASN A 48 9.69 -6.68 0.83
N TYR A 49 9.51 -5.65 1.67
CA TYR A 49 8.23 -5.39 2.31
C TYR A 49 7.27 -4.77 1.29
N TYR A 50 5.98 -4.79 1.62
CA TYR A 50 4.93 -4.27 0.73
C TYR A 50 3.82 -3.60 1.52
N TRP A 51 2.99 -2.84 0.83
CA TRP A 51 1.83 -2.14 1.33
C TRP A 51 0.56 -2.94 1.00
N LYS A 52 -0.33 -3.12 1.98
CA LYS A 52 -1.65 -3.73 1.77
C LYS A 52 -2.72 -2.70 2.09
N LEU A 53 -3.65 -2.49 1.16
CA LEU A 53 -4.77 -1.56 1.35
C LEU A 53 -5.65 -2.05 2.50
N LYS A 54 -5.88 -1.17 3.48
CA LYS A 54 -6.74 -1.44 4.65
C LYS A 54 -8.07 -0.73 4.51
N VAL A 55 -8.06 0.52 4.06
CA VAL A 55 -9.26 1.33 3.86
C VAL A 55 -9.10 2.06 2.54
N LYS A 56 -10.01 1.81 1.60
CA LYS A 56 -10.06 2.53 0.32
C LYS A 56 -10.75 3.88 0.52
N THR A 57 -10.18 4.94 -0.04
CA THR A 57 -10.85 6.24 -0.15
C THR A 57 -12.06 6.09 -1.08
N PRO A 58 -13.28 6.44 -0.66
CA PRO A 58 -14.44 6.38 -1.54
C PRO A 58 -14.27 7.27 -2.77
N ASP A 59 -14.70 6.79 -3.94
CA ASP A 59 -14.76 7.60 -5.14
C ASP A 59 -15.83 8.69 -4.98
N SER A 60 -15.54 9.90 -5.46
CA SER A 60 -16.53 10.97 -5.58
C SER A 60 -17.61 10.56 -6.59
N LYS A 61 -18.88 10.88 -6.28
CA LYS A 61 -20.02 10.66 -7.17
C LYS A 61 -20.35 11.91 -7.97
#